data_AF-A0A9X4FS04-F1
#
_entry.id   AF-A0A9X4FS04-F1
#
_cell.length_a   1.000
_cell.length_b   1.000
_cell.length_c   1.000
_cell.angle_alpha   90.00
_cell.angle_beta   90.00
_cell.angle_gamma   90.00
#
_symmetry.space_group_name_H-M   'P 1'
#
loop_
_entity.id
_entity.type
_entity.pdbx_description
1 polymer ?
#
loop_
_entity_poly.entity_id
_entity_poly.type
_entity_poly.pdbx_seq_one_letter_code
_entity_poly.pdbx_strand_id
1 'polypeptide(L)'
;MTGEDFEVTESNHDRRLLFISSTIKSSFFATGIEQGLAPNTVVKLINIYKDFGVDFKKDIVPKSKLEVLFERLPNNQKTEEKILYASLTINKKAISLYHYKSQDGKERYFNKEGISLENGEIFANPLNGDYRISSKFGNRKHPVRGKIAFHKGVDYAAKLGTPIYAAAEGVIEYIGKNGGYGNYIKIKHKNEYSTCYAHISRFSGDIKLGSKVKQGQVIAYVGSTGVATGPHLHYEVIYNGKHIDPLTIAHKTEVKLPDHELREFKLFVNKINKTINRESSSEKEV
;
A
#
# COMPACT_ATOMS: atom_id res chain seq x y z
N MET A 1 -32.30 -39.84 24.20
CA MET A 1 -31.81 -39.19 22.98
C MET A 1 -31.94 -37.70 23.22
N THR A 2 -30.88 -37.12 23.78
CA THR A 2 -30.77 -35.70 24.14
C THR A 2 -30.33 -34.92 22.91
N GLY A 3 -30.93 -33.74 22.71
CA GLY A 3 -30.71 -32.88 21.56
C GLY A 3 -29.38 -32.15 21.57
N GLU A 4 -29.09 -31.53 20.44
CA GLU A 4 -28.13 -30.44 20.31
C GLU A 4 -28.72 -29.41 19.34
N ASP A 5 -29.42 -28.42 19.91
CA ASP A 5 -29.61 -27.13 19.27
C ASP A 5 -28.27 -26.38 19.35
N PHE A 6 -27.65 -26.12 18.20
CA PHE A 6 -26.47 -25.27 18.13
C PHE A 6 -26.90 -23.80 18.13
N GLU A 7 -27.02 -23.21 19.32
CA GLU A 7 -26.94 -21.76 19.49
C GLU A 7 -25.49 -21.31 19.25
N VAL A 8 -25.24 -20.66 18.12
CA VAL A 8 -23.98 -19.94 17.90
C VAL A 8 -24.09 -18.60 18.62
N THR A 9 -23.35 -18.51 19.71
CA THR A 9 -23.27 -17.39 20.64
C THR A 9 -22.70 -16.12 19.99
N GLU A 10 -23.46 -15.02 20.03
CA GLU A 10 -22.95 -13.67 19.79
C GLU A 10 -21.92 -13.31 20.87
N SER A 11 -20.65 -13.19 20.49
CA SER A 11 -19.60 -12.72 21.42
C SER A 11 -19.69 -11.19 21.59
N ASN A 12 -20.62 -10.74 22.41
CA ASN A 12 -20.78 -9.35 22.83
C ASN A 12 -19.63 -8.94 23.76
N HIS A 13 -18.50 -8.56 23.17
CA HIS A 13 -17.41 -7.93 23.92
C HIS A 13 -17.81 -6.48 24.18
N ASP A 14 -17.95 -6.14 25.46
CA ASP A 14 -18.46 -4.86 26.00
C ASP A 14 -17.56 -3.66 25.62
N ARG A 15 -17.54 -3.28 24.34
CA ARG A 15 -16.69 -2.21 23.82
C ARG A 15 -17.32 -0.86 24.10
N ARG A 16 -16.57 0.05 24.72
CA ARG A 16 -17.00 1.43 24.91
C ARG A 16 -16.78 2.21 23.63
N LEU A 17 -17.85 2.82 23.13
CA LEU A 17 -17.78 3.77 22.03
C LEU A 17 -17.32 5.14 22.56
N LEU A 18 -16.33 5.73 21.88
CA LEU A 18 -15.74 7.01 22.24
C LEU A 18 -15.63 7.88 20.99
N PHE A 19 -15.91 9.17 21.15
CA PHE A 19 -15.72 10.18 20.12
C PHE A 19 -14.76 11.24 20.64
N ILE A 20 -13.90 11.76 19.77
CA ILE A 20 -13.09 12.94 20.06
C ILE A 20 -13.24 13.95 18.93
N SER A 21 -13.23 15.24 19.27
CA SER A 21 -13.24 16.35 18.32
C SER A 21 -12.33 17.47 18.82
N SER A 22 -11.16 17.63 18.21
CA SER A 22 -10.15 18.59 18.69
C SER A 22 -9.46 19.36 17.57
N THR A 23 -9.00 20.56 17.92
CA THR A 23 -8.16 21.38 17.04
C THR A 23 -6.70 21.04 17.26
N ILE A 24 -5.97 20.79 16.18
CA ILE A 24 -4.54 20.50 16.20
C ILE A 24 -3.78 21.78 16.54
N LYS A 25 -3.07 21.75 17.69
CA LYS A 25 -2.30 22.88 18.22
C LYS A 25 -0.83 22.82 17.78
N SER A 26 -0.14 21.74 18.13
CA SER A 26 1.30 21.57 17.94
C SER A 26 1.61 20.58 16.81
N SER A 27 1.10 19.37 16.92
CA SER A 27 1.23 18.33 15.91
C SER A 27 0.05 17.37 15.97
N PHE A 28 -0.25 16.71 14.86
CA PHE A 28 -1.30 15.68 14.82
C PHE A 28 -1.07 14.58 15.86
N PHE A 29 0.20 14.17 16.04
CA PHE A 29 0.52 13.09 16.97
C PHE A 29 0.25 13.50 18.41
N ALA A 30 0.75 14.67 18.84
CA ALA A 30 0.54 15.19 20.18
C ALA A 30 -0.95 15.39 20.49
N THR A 31 -1.70 15.98 19.57
CA THR A 31 -3.15 16.18 19.74
C THR A 31 -3.89 14.85 19.89
N GLY A 32 -3.54 13.81 19.13
CA GLY A 32 -4.15 12.49 19.30
C GLY A 32 -3.94 11.90 20.70
N ILE A 33 -2.71 11.97 21.22
CA ILE A 33 -2.38 11.48 22.57
C ILE A 33 -3.07 12.30 23.67
N GLU A 34 -3.06 13.64 23.55
CA GLU A 34 -3.72 14.55 24.50
C GLU A 34 -5.23 14.33 24.58
N GLN A 35 -5.86 13.92 23.48
CA GLN A 35 -7.28 13.53 23.42
C GLN A 35 -7.52 12.08 23.84
N GLY A 36 -6.47 11.39 24.31
CA GLY A 36 -6.57 10.06 24.88
C GLY A 36 -6.54 8.91 23.88
N LEU A 37 -6.19 9.12 22.61
CA LEU A 37 -5.96 8.00 21.68
C LEU A 37 -4.70 7.22 22.06
N ALA A 38 -4.71 5.91 21.85
CA ALA A 38 -3.50 5.11 22.01
C ALA A 38 -2.45 5.50 20.94
N PRO A 39 -1.14 5.49 21.28
CA PRO A 39 -0.08 5.83 20.31
C PRO A 39 -0.14 5.05 19.00
N ASN A 40 -0.44 3.75 19.05
CA ASN A 40 -0.55 2.92 17.86
C ASN A 40 -1.73 3.32 16.96
N THR A 41 -2.84 3.79 17.55
CA THR A 41 -4.00 4.31 16.82
C THR A 41 -3.65 5.60 16.09
N VAL A 42 -2.90 6.49 16.74
CA VAL A 42 -2.42 7.72 16.13
C VAL A 42 -1.49 7.43 14.95
N VAL A 43 -0.56 6.48 15.09
CA VAL A 43 0.30 6.03 13.97
C VAL A 43 -0.53 5.43 12.83
N LYS A 44 -1.53 4.60 13.16
CA LYS A 44 -2.44 4.02 12.16
C LYS A 44 -3.18 5.11 11.38
N LEU A 45 -3.72 6.13 12.05
CA LEU A 45 -4.36 7.29 11.42
C LEU A 45 -3.39 8.06 10.50
N ILE A 46 -2.15 8.28 10.94
CA ILE A 46 -1.13 8.94 10.12
C ILE A 46 -0.89 8.17 8.81
N ASN A 47 -0.76 6.85 8.89
CA ASN A 47 -0.55 6.02 7.70
C ASN A 47 -1.76 6.06 6.77
N ILE A 48 -2.98 5.93 7.30
CA ILE A 48 -4.21 6.04 6.53
C ILE A 48 -4.27 7.39 5.80
N TYR A 49 -4.07 8.52 6.47
CA TYR A 49 -4.16 9.83 5.81
C TYR A 49 -3.01 10.10 4.83
N LYS A 50 -1.81 9.55 5.06
CA LYS A 50 -0.75 9.55 4.04
C LYS A 50 -1.21 8.83 2.78
N ASP A 51 -1.98 7.74 2.91
CA ASP A 51 -2.58 7.03 1.78
C ASP A 51 -3.60 7.90 1.04
N PHE A 52 -4.23 8.89 1.70
CA PHE A 52 -5.08 9.91 1.07
C PHE A 52 -4.34 11.18 0.62
N GLY A 53 -3.00 11.19 0.68
CA GLY A 53 -2.17 12.24 0.11
C GLY A 53 -1.81 13.37 1.07
N VAL A 54 -2.11 13.21 2.35
CA VAL A 54 -1.76 14.18 3.39
C VAL A 54 -0.26 14.12 3.68
N ASP A 55 0.44 15.22 3.46
CA ASP A 55 1.79 15.46 3.96
C ASP A 55 1.70 16.14 5.32
N PHE A 56 1.84 15.36 6.40
CA PHE A 56 1.69 15.86 7.77
C PHE A 56 2.67 16.99 8.15
N LYS A 57 3.79 17.14 7.44
CA LYS A 57 4.75 18.23 7.70
C LYS A 57 4.37 19.53 6.98
N LYS A 58 3.69 19.43 5.83
CA LYS A 58 3.33 20.58 5.00
C LYS A 58 1.89 21.04 5.19
N ASP A 59 0.97 20.08 5.35
CA ASP A 59 -0.46 20.34 5.27
C ASP A 59 -1.08 20.63 6.64
N ILE A 60 -0.51 20.09 7.72
CA ILE A 60 -1.03 20.30 9.08
C ILE A 60 -0.63 21.68 9.54
N VAL A 61 -1.63 22.56 9.62
CA VAL A 61 -1.50 23.92 10.13
C VAL A 61 -2.25 24.09 11.45
N PRO A 62 -1.87 25.04 12.30
CA PRO A 62 -2.71 25.46 13.42
C PRO A 62 -4.14 25.74 12.93
N LYS A 63 -5.15 25.26 13.67
CA LYS A 63 -6.59 25.26 13.30
C LYS A 63 -7.07 24.07 12.44
N SER A 64 -6.19 23.17 12.01
CA SER A 64 -6.63 21.88 11.45
C SER A 64 -7.44 21.12 12.50
N LYS A 65 -8.52 20.43 12.13
CA LYS A 65 -9.40 19.73 13.06
C LYS A 65 -9.26 18.21 12.89
N LEU A 66 -9.16 17.48 13.98
CA LEU A 66 -9.20 16.02 14.04
C LEU A 66 -10.49 15.58 14.74
N GLU A 67 -11.22 14.68 14.10
CA GLU A 67 -12.36 13.96 14.68
C GLU A 67 -12.14 12.46 14.53
N VAL A 68 -12.39 11.69 15.59
CA VAL A 68 -12.23 10.23 15.56
C VAL A 68 -13.34 9.59 16.37
N LEU A 69 -14.05 8.63 15.77
CA LEU A 69 -14.96 7.72 16.46
C LEU A 69 -14.31 6.35 16.53
N PHE A 70 -14.20 5.79 17.73
CA PHE A 70 -13.54 4.51 17.94
C PHE A 70 -14.15 3.71 19.09
N GLU A 71 -13.96 2.40 19.04
CA GLU A 71 -14.29 1.48 20.13
C GLU A 71 -13.03 1.18 20.94
N ARG A 72 -13.16 1.08 22.26
CA ARG A 72 -12.09 0.62 23.16
C ARG A 72 -12.64 -0.41 24.14
N LEU A 73 -11.85 -1.45 24.44
CA LEU A 73 -12.17 -2.39 25.52
C LEU A 73 -12.08 -1.71 26.90
N PRO A 74 -12.94 -2.07 27.88
CA PRO A 74 -12.98 -1.41 29.19
C PRO A 74 -11.75 -1.70 30.04
N ASN A 75 -11.15 -2.89 29.86
CA ASN A 75 -9.98 -3.29 30.61
C ASN A 75 -8.75 -2.60 30.03
N ASN A 76 -7.99 -1.95 30.90
CA ASN A 76 -6.78 -1.16 30.68
C ASN A 76 -5.61 -1.92 30.00
N GLN A 77 -5.88 -3.05 29.36
CA GLN A 77 -4.98 -3.68 28.39
C GLN A 77 -4.84 -2.72 27.22
N LYS A 78 -3.71 -1.99 27.21
CA LYS A 78 -3.23 -1.28 26.04
C LYS A 78 -3.25 -2.26 24.87
N THR A 79 -4.08 -1.93 23.88
CA THR A 79 -4.05 -2.26 22.44
C THR A 79 -5.24 -3.06 21.96
N GLU A 80 -6.34 -2.37 21.66
CA GLU A 80 -7.04 -2.50 20.38
C GLU A 80 -8.17 -1.46 20.32
N GLU A 81 -7.83 -0.25 19.87
CA GLU A 81 -8.85 0.73 19.49
C GLU A 81 -9.31 0.43 18.06
N LYS A 82 -10.59 0.12 17.89
CA LYS A 82 -11.17 -0.04 16.55
C LYS A 82 -11.67 1.31 16.08
N ILE A 83 -10.89 1.98 15.22
CA ILE A 83 -11.31 3.22 14.56
C ILE A 83 -12.49 2.89 13.63
N LEU A 84 -13.65 3.48 13.90
CA LEU A 84 -14.87 3.35 13.08
C LEU A 84 -14.99 4.48 12.06
N TYR A 85 -14.55 5.68 12.45
CA TYR A 85 -14.51 6.86 11.59
C TYR A 85 -13.37 7.77 11.99
N ALA A 86 -12.78 8.45 11.00
CA ALA A 86 -11.88 9.56 11.24
C ALA A 86 -12.13 10.67 10.22
N SER A 87 -12.00 11.92 10.66
CA SER A 87 -12.00 13.09 9.78
C SER A 87 -10.87 14.03 10.14
N LEU A 88 -10.13 14.44 9.10
CA LEU A 88 -9.07 15.42 9.19
C LEU A 88 -9.46 16.61 8.31
N THR A 89 -9.74 17.74 8.96
CA THR A 89 -10.07 18.98 8.27
C THR A 89 -8.85 19.87 8.18
N ILE A 90 -8.41 20.15 6.95
CA ILE A 90 -7.26 21.00 6.64
C ILE A 90 -7.78 22.10 5.69
N ASN A 91 -7.49 23.37 5.99
CA ASN A 91 -7.91 24.50 5.15
C ASN A 91 -9.41 24.47 4.76
N LYS A 92 -10.28 24.16 5.73
CA LYS A 92 -11.75 24.00 5.57
C LYS A 92 -12.20 22.84 4.67
N LYS A 93 -11.29 21.96 4.23
CA LYS A 93 -11.61 20.73 3.50
C LYS A 93 -11.47 19.53 4.43
N ALA A 94 -12.53 18.76 4.58
CA ALA A 94 -12.55 17.54 5.38
C ALA A 94 -12.21 16.32 4.52
N ILE A 95 -11.26 15.52 4.97
CA ILE A 95 -11.00 14.18 4.47
C ILE A 95 -11.61 13.22 5.49
N SER A 96 -12.80 12.70 5.18
CA SER A 96 -13.57 11.83 6.07
C SER A 96 -13.50 10.38 5.59
N LEU A 97 -13.15 9.48 6.50
CA LEU A 97 -12.90 8.08 6.23
C LEU A 97 -13.70 7.18 7.16
N TYR A 98 -14.35 6.17 6.59
CA TYR A 98 -15.28 5.27 7.26
C TYR A 98 -14.72 3.85 7.19
N HIS A 99 -14.61 3.19 8.35
CA HIS A 99 -14.17 1.80 8.42
C HIS A 99 -15.34 0.87 8.07
N TYR A 100 -15.25 0.18 6.93
CA TYR A 100 -16.33 -0.63 6.38
C TYR A 100 -15.79 -1.99 5.92
N LYS A 101 -16.52 -3.05 6.26
CA LYS A 101 -16.27 -4.40 5.77
C LYS A 101 -17.06 -4.59 4.49
N SER A 102 -16.37 -4.67 3.36
CA SER A 102 -17.00 -4.88 2.07
C SER A 102 -17.45 -6.33 1.86
N GLN A 103 -18.28 -6.55 0.85
CA GLN A 103 -18.83 -7.87 0.50
C GLN A 103 -17.74 -8.88 0.08
N ASP A 104 -16.56 -8.40 -0.34
CA ASP A 104 -15.36 -9.22 -0.55
C ASP A 104 -14.70 -9.72 0.76
N GLY A 105 -15.31 -9.40 1.91
CA GLY A 105 -14.88 -9.83 3.24
C GLY A 105 -13.76 -8.98 3.84
N LYS A 106 -13.21 -8.00 3.12
CA LYS A 106 -12.09 -7.17 3.60
C LYS A 106 -12.59 -5.92 4.30
N GLU A 107 -11.94 -5.55 5.40
CA GLU A 107 -12.20 -4.29 6.10
C GLU A 107 -11.26 -3.20 5.56
N ARG A 108 -11.81 -2.06 5.14
CA ARG A 108 -11.04 -0.92 4.60
C ARG A 108 -11.58 0.42 5.10
N TYR A 109 -10.81 1.48 4.85
CA TYR A 109 -11.25 2.85 5.07
C TYR A 109 -11.68 3.48 3.75
N PHE A 110 -12.97 3.79 3.63
CA PHE A 110 -13.56 4.41 2.43
C PHE A 110 -13.91 5.87 2.71
N ASN A 111 -13.74 6.74 1.70
CA ASN A 111 -14.32 8.07 1.73
C ASN A 111 -15.85 8.02 1.52
N LYS A 112 -16.52 9.17 1.60
CA LYS A 112 -17.98 9.27 1.45
C LYS A 112 -18.49 8.84 0.05
N GLU A 113 -17.62 8.81 -0.96
CA GLU A 113 -17.91 8.32 -2.30
C GLU A 113 -17.77 6.80 -2.44
N GLY A 114 -17.39 6.08 -1.38
CA GLY A 114 -17.16 4.63 -1.42
C GLY A 114 -15.84 4.26 -2.10
N ILE A 115 -14.84 5.14 -2.02
CA ILE A 115 -13.49 4.92 -2.54
C ILE A 115 -12.52 4.70 -1.38
N SER A 116 -11.81 3.58 -1.40
CA SER A 116 -10.69 3.31 -0.50
C SER A 116 -9.37 3.41 -1.26
N LEU A 117 -8.33 3.90 -0.58
CA LEU A 117 -6.97 3.89 -1.09
C LEU A 117 -6.17 2.90 -0.25
N GLU A 118 -5.71 1.82 -0.87
CA GLU A 118 -4.87 0.81 -0.23
C GLU A 118 -3.45 0.91 -0.77
N ASN A 119 -2.45 0.74 0.09
CA ASN A 119 -1.10 0.45 -0.39
C ASN A 119 -1.08 -0.96 -0.98
N GLY A 120 -1.16 -1.06 -2.31
CA GLY A 120 -0.95 -2.29 -3.06
C GLY A 120 0.46 -2.36 -3.60
N GLU A 121 1.08 -3.54 -3.53
CA GLU A 121 2.27 -3.85 -4.31
C GLU A 121 1.88 -3.84 -5.80
N ILE A 122 2.30 -2.81 -6.55
CA ILE A 122 2.08 -2.71 -8.00
C ILE A 122 2.76 -3.88 -8.71
N PHE A 123 3.94 -4.20 -8.20
CA PHE A 123 4.89 -5.11 -8.78
C PHE A 123 5.06 -6.27 -7.82
N ALA A 124 4.53 -7.43 -8.20
CA ALA A 124 4.90 -8.68 -7.59
C ALA A 124 6.41 -8.88 -7.74
N ASN A 125 6.97 -9.63 -6.80
CA ASN A 125 8.38 -9.98 -6.82
C ASN A 125 8.75 -10.69 -8.13
N PRO A 126 9.79 -10.23 -8.87
CA PRO A 126 10.13 -10.82 -10.16
C PRO A 126 10.84 -12.18 -10.06
N LEU A 127 11.15 -12.66 -8.85
CA LEU A 127 11.71 -13.99 -8.58
C LEU A 127 10.95 -14.69 -7.44
N ASN A 128 10.91 -16.01 -7.51
CA ASN A 128 10.40 -16.87 -6.43
C ASN A 128 11.53 -17.79 -5.92
N GLY A 129 11.46 -18.18 -4.64
CA GLY A 129 12.39 -19.13 -4.02
C GLY A 129 13.69 -18.50 -3.52
N ASP A 130 14.80 -19.25 -3.58
CA ASP A 130 16.09 -18.85 -3.02
C ASP A 130 16.78 -17.77 -3.86
N TYR A 131 16.72 -16.52 -3.38
CA TYR A 131 17.51 -15.41 -3.87
C TYR A 131 17.92 -14.50 -2.71
N ARG A 132 18.91 -13.64 -2.95
CA ARG A 132 19.25 -12.54 -2.03
C ARG A 132 19.48 -11.25 -2.79
N ILE A 133 19.17 -10.11 -2.16
CA ILE A 133 19.51 -8.80 -2.71
C ILE A 133 21.03 -8.62 -2.57
N SER A 134 21.75 -8.61 -3.69
CA SER A 134 23.19 -8.37 -3.73
C SER A 134 23.53 -6.88 -3.89
N SER A 135 22.62 -6.08 -4.46
CA SER A 135 22.79 -4.64 -4.57
C SER A 135 21.44 -3.91 -4.60
N LYS A 136 21.34 -2.78 -3.89
CA LYS A 136 20.14 -1.94 -3.84
C LYS A 136 20.22 -0.80 -4.86
N PHE A 137 19.09 -0.15 -5.11
CA PHE A 137 19.01 1.08 -5.87
C PHE A 137 19.80 2.21 -5.20
N GLY A 138 20.38 3.12 -6.00
CA GLY A 138 21.08 4.31 -5.51
C GLY A 138 22.61 4.28 -5.66
N ASN A 139 23.29 5.21 -5.01
CA ASN A 139 24.73 5.38 -5.14
C ASN A 139 25.49 4.20 -4.52
N ARG A 140 26.34 3.55 -5.31
CA ARG A 140 27.24 2.49 -4.84
C ARG A 140 28.64 2.62 -5.44
N LYS A 141 29.62 2.03 -4.77
CA LYS A 141 30.96 1.88 -5.33
C LYS A 141 30.91 0.85 -6.47
N HIS A 142 31.35 1.23 -7.67
CA HIS A 142 31.32 0.36 -8.85
C HIS A 142 32.32 -0.80 -8.66
N PRO A 143 31.88 -2.07 -8.71
CA PRO A 143 32.70 -3.23 -8.31
C PRO A 143 33.94 -3.41 -9.20
N VAL A 144 33.88 -2.98 -10.46
CA VAL A 144 34.99 -3.11 -11.41
C VAL A 144 35.89 -1.85 -11.51
N ARG A 145 35.37 -0.67 -11.16
CA ARG A 145 36.02 0.62 -11.48
C ARG A 145 36.35 1.48 -10.25
N GLY A 146 35.89 1.10 -9.06
CA GLY A 146 36.17 1.80 -7.80
C GLY A 146 35.52 3.17 -7.61
N LYS A 147 34.91 3.75 -8.65
CA LYS A 147 34.18 5.03 -8.62
C LYS A 147 32.74 4.86 -8.14
N ILE A 148 32.15 5.90 -7.56
CA ILE A 148 30.71 5.93 -7.24
C ILE A 148 29.94 5.90 -8.56
N ALA A 149 29.05 4.92 -8.71
CA ALA A 149 28.12 4.79 -9.83
C ALA A 149 26.70 4.67 -9.28
N PHE A 150 25.75 5.31 -9.96
CA PHE A 150 24.35 5.23 -9.60
C PHE A 150 23.75 3.93 -10.13
N HIS A 151 23.23 3.11 -9.22
CA HIS A 151 22.54 1.87 -9.55
C HIS A 151 21.05 2.14 -9.78
N LYS A 152 20.60 1.92 -11.01
CA LYS A 152 19.24 2.25 -11.48
C LYS A 152 18.16 1.22 -11.12
N GLY A 153 18.55 0.15 -10.43
CA GLY A 153 17.69 -0.96 -10.08
C GLY A 153 18.17 -1.71 -8.84
N VAL A 154 17.69 -2.94 -8.69
CA VAL A 154 18.04 -3.88 -7.63
C VAL A 154 18.61 -5.14 -8.26
N ASP A 155 19.73 -5.62 -7.71
CA ASP A 155 20.35 -6.87 -8.12
C ASP A 155 19.92 -7.98 -7.18
N TYR A 156 19.27 -9.00 -7.74
CA TYR A 156 18.88 -10.23 -7.06
C TYR A 156 19.81 -11.35 -7.48
N ALA A 157 20.75 -11.73 -6.60
CA ALA A 157 21.60 -12.88 -6.81
C ALA A 157 20.76 -14.16 -6.68
N ALA A 158 20.74 -14.96 -7.74
CA ALA A 158 19.96 -16.19 -7.86
C ALA A 158 20.69 -17.17 -8.78
N LYS A 159 20.32 -18.45 -8.72
CA LYS A 159 20.95 -19.49 -9.57
C LYS A 159 20.72 -19.21 -11.05
N LEU A 160 21.69 -19.58 -11.89
CA LEU A 160 21.52 -19.57 -13.34
C LEU A 160 20.28 -20.39 -13.72
N GLY A 161 19.41 -19.82 -14.56
CA GLY A 161 18.19 -20.49 -14.98
C GLY A 161 17.00 -20.34 -14.03
N THR A 162 17.11 -19.62 -12.91
CA THR A 162 15.92 -19.30 -12.08
C THR A 162 14.87 -18.57 -12.91
N PRO A 163 13.58 -18.97 -12.88
CA PRO A 163 12.52 -18.27 -13.62
C PRO A 163 12.37 -16.80 -13.18
N ILE A 164 12.24 -15.92 -14.15
CA ILE A 164 11.94 -14.49 -13.98
C ILE A 164 10.48 -14.27 -14.35
N TYR A 165 9.75 -13.59 -13.49
CA TYR A 165 8.32 -13.32 -13.64
C TYR A 165 8.05 -11.85 -13.99
N ALA A 166 7.02 -11.62 -14.81
CA ALA A 166 6.49 -10.28 -15.01
C ALA A 166 5.91 -9.76 -13.68
N ALA A 167 6.42 -8.61 -13.23
CA ALA A 167 6.08 -8.06 -11.94
C ALA A 167 4.67 -7.44 -11.95
N ALA A 168 4.16 -7.03 -13.10
CA ALA A 168 2.78 -6.60 -13.29
C ALA A 168 2.29 -6.96 -14.68
N GLU A 169 0.97 -6.89 -14.89
CA GLU A 169 0.40 -7.01 -16.23
C GLU A 169 0.89 -5.89 -17.16
N GLY A 170 1.12 -6.19 -18.43
CA GLY A 170 1.63 -5.19 -19.35
C GLY A 170 1.88 -5.71 -20.77
N VAL A 171 2.56 -4.89 -21.56
CA VAL A 171 2.95 -5.19 -22.94
C VAL A 171 4.46 -5.08 -23.07
N ILE A 172 5.08 -6.04 -23.74
CA ILE A 172 6.52 -6.01 -23.98
C ILE A 172 6.84 -4.92 -25.00
N GLU A 173 7.55 -3.90 -24.52
CA GLU A 173 8.02 -2.76 -25.31
C GLU A 173 9.41 -3.03 -25.89
N TYR A 174 10.19 -3.91 -25.26
CA TYR A 174 11.49 -4.33 -25.79
C TYR A 174 11.82 -5.77 -25.36
N ILE A 175 12.43 -6.53 -26.27
CA ILE A 175 13.04 -7.83 -26.01
C ILE A 175 14.27 -8.01 -26.91
N GLY A 176 15.43 -8.30 -26.32
CA GLY A 176 16.67 -8.49 -27.09
C GLY A 176 17.95 -8.11 -26.34
N LYS A 177 19.05 -7.91 -27.07
CA LYS A 177 20.34 -7.50 -26.50
C LYS A 177 20.41 -5.99 -26.31
N ASN A 178 20.69 -5.52 -25.10
CA ASN A 178 20.75 -4.09 -24.75
C ASN A 178 22.08 -3.71 -24.06
N GLY A 179 23.18 -3.78 -24.81
CA GLY A 179 24.50 -3.35 -24.35
C GLY A 179 24.92 -4.00 -23.03
N GLY A 180 25.25 -3.17 -22.03
CA GLY A 180 25.71 -3.63 -20.70
C GLY A 180 24.68 -4.47 -19.93
N TYR A 181 23.39 -4.33 -20.22
CA TYR A 181 22.33 -5.15 -19.62
C TYR A 181 22.31 -6.58 -20.18
N GLY A 182 23.04 -6.87 -21.26
CA GLY A 182 22.99 -8.18 -21.90
C GLY A 182 21.63 -8.45 -22.54
N ASN A 183 21.10 -9.66 -22.38
CA ASN A 183 19.72 -9.95 -22.79
C ASN A 183 18.75 -9.26 -21.83
N TYR A 184 17.75 -8.60 -22.40
CA TYR A 184 16.96 -7.60 -21.73
C TYR A 184 15.50 -7.65 -22.18
N ILE A 185 14.58 -7.46 -21.23
CA ILE A 185 13.15 -7.24 -21.46
C ILE A 185 12.74 -5.91 -20.81
N LYS A 186 11.96 -5.11 -21.53
CA LYS A 186 11.21 -3.97 -20.99
C LYS A 186 9.71 -4.21 -21.17
N ILE A 187 8.96 -4.10 -20.08
CA ILE A 187 7.50 -4.21 -20.09
C ILE A 187 6.92 -2.83 -19.76
N LYS A 188 6.02 -2.35 -20.62
CA LYS A 188 5.20 -1.16 -20.36
C LYS A 188 3.93 -1.58 -19.63
N HIS A 189 3.62 -0.91 -18.54
CA HIS A 189 2.45 -1.12 -17.71
C HIS A 189 1.50 0.07 -17.81
N LYS A 190 0.37 0.01 -17.08
CA LYS A 190 -0.54 1.14 -16.89
C LYS A 190 0.15 2.27 -16.10
N ASN A 191 -0.46 3.45 -16.10
CA ASN A 191 -0.06 4.61 -15.28
C ASN A 191 1.40 5.05 -15.47
N GLU A 192 1.90 5.01 -16.71
CA GLU A 192 3.28 5.44 -17.05
C GLU A 192 4.41 4.65 -16.38
N TYR A 193 4.13 3.41 -15.96
CA TYR A 193 5.14 2.53 -15.43
C TYR A 193 5.80 1.67 -16.51
N SER A 194 7.06 1.34 -16.28
CA SER A 194 7.73 0.26 -16.98
C SER A 194 8.63 -0.52 -16.01
N THR A 195 8.77 -1.82 -16.27
CA THR A 195 9.75 -2.66 -15.58
C THR A 195 10.79 -3.16 -16.55
N CYS A 196 12.00 -3.39 -16.04
CA CYS A 196 13.13 -3.80 -16.84
C CYS A 196 13.82 -5.00 -16.20
N TYR A 197 14.19 -5.98 -17.02
CA TYR A 197 14.79 -7.24 -16.60
C TYR A 197 16.04 -7.47 -17.42
N ALA A 198 17.19 -7.61 -16.77
CA ALA A 198 18.48 -7.68 -17.43
C ALA A 198 19.29 -8.92 -17.01
N HIS A 199 20.43 -9.11 -17.70
CA HIS A 199 21.35 -10.22 -17.55
C HIS A 199 20.73 -11.59 -17.83
N ILE A 200 19.65 -11.62 -18.63
CA ILE A 200 18.86 -12.83 -18.92
C ILE A 200 19.73 -13.90 -19.60
N SER A 201 19.58 -15.16 -19.22
CA SER A 201 20.22 -16.29 -19.92
C SER A 201 19.41 -16.68 -21.16
N ARG A 202 18.10 -16.86 -20.97
CA ARG A 202 17.15 -17.29 -22.01
C ARG A 202 15.81 -16.58 -21.83
N PHE A 203 15.18 -16.20 -22.94
CA PHE A 203 13.80 -15.71 -22.95
C PHE A 203 12.80 -16.88 -22.87
N SER A 204 11.61 -16.64 -22.32
CA SER A 204 10.52 -17.62 -22.44
C SER A 204 10.08 -17.74 -23.91
N GLY A 205 9.73 -18.95 -24.35
CA GLY A 205 9.51 -19.25 -25.77
C GLY A 205 8.30 -18.51 -26.37
N ASP A 206 7.29 -18.23 -25.56
CA ASP A 206 6.02 -17.65 -26.02
C ASP A 206 6.05 -16.13 -26.12
N ILE A 207 7.22 -15.52 -25.96
CA ILE A 207 7.35 -14.10 -25.70
C ILE A 207 8.12 -13.38 -26.80
N LYS A 208 7.47 -12.35 -27.36
CA LYS A 208 8.01 -11.46 -28.40
C LYS A 208 7.61 -10.00 -28.16
N LEU A 209 8.21 -9.08 -28.92
CA LEU A 209 7.81 -7.67 -28.93
C LEU A 209 6.30 -7.53 -29.14
N GLY A 210 5.64 -6.71 -28.34
CA GLY A 210 4.18 -6.50 -28.37
C GLY A 210 3.35 -7.57 -27.65
N SER A 211 3.96 -8.61 -27.08
CA SER A 211 3.22 -9.63 -26.33
C SER A 211 2.61 -9.03 -25.07
N LYS A 212 1.35 -9.38 -24.79
CA LYS A 212 0.69 -9.11 -23.51
C LYS A 212 1.15 -10.14 -22.49
N VAL A 213 1.49 -9.69 -21.29
CA VAL A 213 1.87 -10.55 -20.17
C VAL A 213 1.02 -10.25 -18.96
N LYS A 214 0.73 -11.29 -18.18
CA LYS A 214 0.05 -11.17 -16.88
C LYS A 214 1.09 -11.05 -15.76
N GLN A 215 0.72 -10.44 -14.65
CA GLN A 215 1.52 -10.50 -13.43
C GLN A 215 1.78 -11.97 -13.04
N GLY A 216 3.01 -12.30 -12.64
CA GLY A 216 3.41 -13.66 -12.28
C GLY A 216 3.62 -14.60 -13.48
N GLN A 217 3.52 -14.12 -14.72
CA GLN A 217 3.85 -14.92 -15.89
C GLN A 217 5.37 -15.05 -16.04
N VAL A 218 5.89 -16.26 -16.29
CA VAL A 218 7.31 -16.48 -16.57
C VAL A 218 7.68 -15.81 -17.90
N ILE A 219 8.63 -14.88 -17.84
CA ILE A 219 9.08 -14.11 -19.01
C ILE A 219 10.47 -14.47 -19.50
N ALA A 220 11.33 -14.93 -18.61
CA ALA A 220 12.73 -15.17 -18.88
C ALA A 220 13.35 -16.04 -17.79
N TYR A 221 14.65 -16.28 -17.88
CA TYR A 221 15.41 -17.02 -16.90
C TYR A 221 16.69 -16.26 -16.53
N VAL A 222 17.04 -16.26 -15.24
CA VAL A 222 18.23 -15.59 -14.69
C VAL A 222 19.49 -16.05 -15.42
N GLY A 223 20.41 -15.11 -15.65
CA GLY A 223 21.68 -15.36 -16.31
C GLY A 223 22.80 -14.46 -15.82
N SER A 224 23.83 -14.34 -16.64
CA SER A 224 24.99 -13.48 -16.41
C SER A 224 25.45 -12.84 -17.73
N THR A 225 24.52 -12.51 -18.62
CA THR A 225 24.83 -11.90 -19.92
C THR A 225 25.12 -10.40 -19.77
N GLY A 226 25.88 -9.82 -20.70
CA GLY A 226 26.28 -8.41 -20.60
C GLY A 226 27.37 -8.19 -19.54
N VAL A 227 27.32 -7.06 -18.84
CA VAL A 227 28.27 -6.71 -17.78
C VAL A 227 27.75 -7.23 -16.44
N ALA A 228 28.06 -8.50 -16.15
CA ALA A 228 27.67 -9.18 -14.92
C ALA A 228 28.86 -9.95 -14.33
N THR A 229 29.05 -9.87 -13.01
CA THR A 229 30.13 -10.60 -12.31
C THR A 229 29.74 -12.02 -11.91
N GLY A 230 28.47 -12.39 -12.08
CA GLY A 230 27.91 -13.70 -11.78
C GLY A 230 26.40 -13.73 -11.98
N PRO A 231 25.75 -14.90 -11.82
CA PRO A 231 24.32 -15.04 -12.05
C PRO A 231 23.47 -14.16 -11.12
N HIS A 232 22.69 -13.25 -11.71
CA HIS A 232 21.73 -12.40 -11.00
C HIS A 232 20.69 -11.82 -11.97
N LEU A 233 19.55 -11.40 -11.42
CA LEU A 233 18.61 -10.51 -12.10
C LEU A 233 18.93 -9.08 -11.71
N HIS A 234 19.15 -8.20 -12.69
CA HIS A 234 19.07 -6.76 -12.48
C HIS A 234 17.67 -6.28 -12.87
N TYR A 235 16.95 -5.73 -11.90
CA TYR A 235 15.55 -5.34 -12.00
C TYR A 235 15.39 -3.83 -11.78
N GLU A 236 14.74 -3.14 -12.71
CA GLU A 236 14.47 -1.71 -12.61
C GLU A 236 12.98 -1.43 -12.70
N VAL A 237 12.55 -0.37 -12.02
CA VAL A 237 11.22 0.23 -12.19
C VAL A 237 11.40 1.67 -12.66
N ILE A 238 10.65 2.03 -13.70
CA ILE A 238 10.64 3.36 -14.30
C ILE A 238 9.22 3.91 -14.15
N TYR A 239 9.10 5.12 -13.63
CA TYR A 239 7.84 5.87 -13.60
C TYR A 239 8.05 7.20 -14.31
N ASN A 240 7.21 7.48 -15.31
CA ASN A 240 7.26 8.73 -16.09
C ASN A 240 8.68 9.04 -16.61
N GLY A 241 9.37 8.02 -17.14
CA GLY A 241 10.72 8.12 -17.69
C GLY A 241 11.87 8.17 -16.66
N LYS A 242 11.58 8.17 -15.35
CA LYS A 242 12.61 8.19 -14.29
C LYS A 242 12.71 6.86 -13.56
N HIS A 243 13.94 6.36 -13.37
CA HIS A 243 14.19 5.20 -12.51
C HIS A 243 13.90 5.54 -11.04
N ILE A 244 13.18 4.65 -10.37
CA ILE A 244 12.77 4.76 -8.97
C ILE A 244 13.09 3.46 -8.23
N ASP A 245 13.26 3.53 -6.91
CA ASP A 245 13.72 2.39 -6.10
C ASP A 245 12.65 1.29 -6.02
N PRO A 246 12.85 0.12 -6.67
CA PRO A 246 11.90 -0.98 -6.68
C PRO A 246 11.48 -1.48 -5.29
N LEU A 247 12.32 -1.30 -4.26
CA LEU A 247 12.05 -1.77 -2.90
C LEU A 247 11.13 -0.83 -2.10
N THR A 248 10.85 0.35 -2.62
CA THR A 248 10.06 1.39 -1.92
C THR A 248 8.77 1.74 -2.66
N ILE A 249 8.53 1.09 -3.79
CA ILE A 249 7.39 1.37 -4.66
C ILE A 249 6.14 0.67 -4.13
N ALA A 250 5.30 1.44 -3.44
CA ALA A 250 3.90 1.12 -3.20
C ALA A 250 3.03 2.04 -4.08
N HIS A 251 1.94 1.52 -4.67
CA HIS A 251 0.86 2.41 -5.13
C HIS A 251 -0.30 2.41 -4.16
N LYS A 252 -0.94 3.57 -4.09
CA LYS A 252 -2.33 3.70 -3.69
C LYS A 252 -3.20 3.08 -4.78
N THR A 253 -3.70 1.88 -4.55
CA THR A 253 -4.74 1.25 -5.36
C THR A 253 -6.07 1.84 -4.93
N GLU A 254 -6.79 2.41 -5.89
CA GLU A 254 -8.16 2.85 -5.67
C GLU A 254 -9.10 1.65 -5.75
N VAL A 255 -9.74 1.32 -4.63
CA VAL A 255 -10.80 0.32 -4.56
C VAL A 255 -12.12 1.06 -4.45
N LYS A 256 -12.96 0.96 -5.48
CA LYS A 256 -14.29 1.55 -5.51
C LYS A 256 -15.34 0.49 -5.26
N LEU A 257 -16.27 0.78 -4.34
CA LEU A 257 -17.43 -0.08 -4.12
C LEU A 257 -18.31 -0.15 -5.38
N PRO A 258 -18.80 -1.34 -5.76
CA PRO A 258 -19.76 -1.48 -6.85
C PRO A 258 -21.09 -0.80 -6.49
N ASP A 259 -21.87 -0.40 -7.50
CA ASP A 259 -23.08 0.42 -7.29
C ASP A 259 -24.10 -0.19 -6.33
N HIS A 260 -24.21 -1.53 -6.30
CA HIS A 260 -25.12 -2.21 -5.38
C HIS A 260 -24.69 -2.06 -3.92
N GLU A 261 -23.40 -2.25 -3.65
CA GLU A 261 -22.81 -2.14 -2.31
C GLU A 261 -22.65 -0.68 -1.88
N LEU A 262 -22.42 0.24 -2.82
CA LEU A 262 -22.35 1.68 -2.54
C LEU A 262 -23.63 2.21 -1.88
N ARG A 263 -24.81 1.63 -2.20
CA ARG A 263 -26.07 1.98 -1.54
C ARG A 263 -26.07 1.57 -0.06
N GLU A 264 -25.61 0.36 0.24
CA GLU A 264 -25.49 -0.16 1.61
C GLU A 264 -24.47 0.67 2.40
N PHE A 265 -23.34 0.97 1.78
CA PHE A 265 -22.31 1.84 2.35
C PHE A 265 -22.84 3.24 2.70
N LYS A 266 -23.67 3.86 1.84
CA LYS A 266 -24.28 5.16 2.14
C LYS A 266 -25.22 5.11 3.35
N LEU A 267 -25.98 4.02 3.53
CA LEU A 267 -26.79 3.83 4.74
C LEU A 267 -25.92 3.66 5.99
N PHE A 268 -24.82 2.92 5.86
CA PHE A 268 -23.81 2.80 6.92
C PHE A 268 -23.20 4.15 7.31
N VAL A 269 -22.78 4.96 6.32
CA VAL A 269 -22.27 6.33 6.53
C VAL A 269 -23.29 7.18 7.30
N ASN A 270 -24.57 7.12 6.92
CA ASN A 270 -25.63 7.85 7.63
C ASN A 270 -25.79 7.40 9.08
N LYS A 271 -25.68 6.10 9.37
CA LYS A 271 -25.70 5.56 10.73
C LYS A 271 -24.54 6.11 11.55
N ILE A 272 -23.32 6.06 11.02
CA ILE A 272 -22.12 6.58 11.68
C ILE A 272 -22.25 8.09 11.95
N ASN A 273 -22.72 8.87 10.98
CA ASN A 273 -22.91 10.32 11.15
C ASN A 273 -23.95 10.65 12.24
N LYS A 274 -25.04 9.88 12.33
CA LYS A 274 -26.02 10.03 13.43
C LYS A 274 -25.38 9.75 14.79
N THR A 275 -24.56 8.72 14.88
CA THR A 275 -23.81 8.40 16.10
C THR A 275 -22.86 9.54 16.47
N ILE A 276 -22.07 10.04 15.53
CA ILE A 276 -21.17 11.19 15.77
C ILE A 276 -21.93 12.41 16.29
N ASN A 277 -23.09 12.74 15.70
CA ASN A 277 -23.89 13.89 16.14
C ASN A 277 -24.42 13.71 17.58
N ARG A 278 -24.77 12.48 17.97
CA ARG A 278 -25.20 12.17 19.33
C ARG A 278 -24.04 12.35 20.31
N GLU A 279 -22.90 11.73 20.03
CA GLU A 279 -21.73 11.80 20.92
C GLU A 279 -21.13 13.23 21.00
N SER A 280 -21.20 13.99 19.91
CA SER A 280 -20.76 15.41 19.88
C SER A 280 -21.65 16.33 20.71
N SER A 281 -22.92 15.97 20.90
CA SER A 281 -23.87 16.77 21.70
C SER A 281 -23.68 16.53 23.19
N SER A 282 -23.36 15.29 23.59
CA SER A 282 -23.07 14.94 24.98
C SER A 282 -21.78 15.57 25.53
N GLU A 283 -20.80 15.91 24.69
CA GLU A 283 -19.59 16.63 25.13
C GLU A 283 -19.83 18.12 25.44
N LYS A 284 -20.95 18.71 24.98
CA LYS A 284 -21.25 20.13 25.22
C LYS A 284 -22.02 20.41 26.52
N GLU A 285 -22.48 19.36 27.19
CA GLU A 285 -23.28 19.45 28.43
C GLU A 285 -22.45 19.20 29.70
N VAL A 286 -21.12 19.07 29.58
CA VAL A 286 -20.18 18.84 30.70
C VAL A 286 -19.25 20.03 30.90
#